data_AF-A0A966WNZ3-F1
#
_entry.id   AF-A0A966WNZ3-F1
#
_cell.length_a   1.000
_cell.length_b   1.000
_cell.length_c   1.000
_cell.angle_alpha   90.00
_cell.angle_beta   90.00
_cell.angle_gamma   90.00
#
_symmetry.space_group_name_H-M   'P 1'
#
loop_
_entity.id
_entity.type
_entity.pdbx_description
1 polymer ?
#
loop_
_entity_poly.entity_id
_entity_poly.type
_entity_poly.pdbx_seq_one_letter_code
_entity_poly.pdbx_strand_id
1 'polypeptide(L)'
;MTWQPELDELRAREAHAKMLGGADKIARQHAGGRLTVRERIDGLADAGTFHEIGAIAGKAEYDAAGNLTSLTPSNCVMGRAQIDGRPVMLLGDDFTVR
;
A
#
# COMPACT_ATOMS: atom_id res chain seq x y z
N MET A 1 -1.66 -1.32 -30.48
CA MET A 1 -1.02 -0.46 -29.48
C MET A 1 -1.04 -1.21 -28.17
N THR A 2 0.13 -1.55 -27.62
CA THR A 2 0.24 -2.32 -26.38
C THR A 2 0.53 -1.37 -25.24
N TRP A 3 -0.33 -1.38 -24.23
CA TRP A 3 -0.24 -0.61 -22.98
C TRP A 3 0.88 -1.10 -22.04
N GLN A 4 1.92 -1.70 -22.61
CA GLN A 4 2.94 -2.40 -21.82
C GLN A 4 3.74 -1.43 -20.93
N PRO A 5 4.21 -0.26 -21.44
CA PRO A 5 4.89 0.72 -20.59
C PRO A 5 4.04 1.21 -19.42
N GLU A 6 2.76 1.50 -19.65
CA GLU A 6 1.85 2.00 -18.63
C GLU A 6 1.54 0.93 -17.57
N LEU A 7 1.41 -0.34 -17.98
CA LEU A 7 1.25 -1.46 -17.06
C LEU A 7 2.51 -1.71 -16.22
N ASP A 8 3.70 -1.50 -16.79
CA ASP A 8 4.95 -1.67 -16.07
C ASP A 8 5.17 -0.53 -15.05
N GLU A 9 4.83 0.71 -15.39
CA GLU A 9 4.83 1.81 -14.42
C GLU A 9 3.80 1.56 -13.31
N LEU A 10 2.59 1.08 -13.65
CA LEU A 10 1.57 0.72 -12.65
C LEU A 10 2.10 -0.31 -11.64
N ARG A 11 2.75 -1.38 -12.12
CA ARG A 11 3.37 -2.40 -11.27
C ARG A 11 4.50 -1.82 -10.40
N ALA A 12 5.30 -0.91 -10.94
CA ALA A 12 6.33 -0.23 -10.17
C ALA A 12 5.73 0.59 -9.02
N ARG A 13 4.66 1.35 -9.28
CA ARG A 13 3.93 2.09 -8.23
C ARG A 13 3.36 1.17 -7.17
N GLU A 14 2.75 0.04 -7.55
CA GLU A 14 2.25 -0.95 -6.59
C GLU A 14 3.38 -1.54 -5.73
N ALA A 15 4.53 -1.83 -6.32
CA ALA A 15 5.69 -2.32 -5.59
C ALA A 15 6.18 -1.27 -4.57
N HIS A 16 6.26 0.00 -4.96
CA HIS A 16 6.62 1.09 -4.05
C HIS A 16 5.61 1.26 -2.91
N ALA A 17 4.31 1.24 -3.21
CA ALA A 17 3.28 1.40 -2.19
C ALA A 17 3.27 0.28 -1.15
N LYS A 18 3.61 -0.95 -1.56
CA LYS A 18 3.75 -2.10 -0.64
C LYS A 18 4.92 -1.97 0.32
N MET A 19 5.92 -1.14 -0.01
CA MET A 19 7.05 -0.89 0.89
C MET A 19 6.71 0.01 2.07
N LEU A 20 5.50 0.60 2.11
CA LEU A 20 5.07 1.48 3.19
C LEU A 20 6.08 2.62 3.40
N GLY A 21 6.39 2.96 4.64
CA GLY A 21 7.46 3.91 4.99
C GLY A 21 8.90 3.36 4.85
N GLY A 22 9.09 2.14 4.34
CA GLY A 22 10.38 1.49 4.13
C GLY A 22 10.76 0.47 5.21
N ALA A 23 11.69 -0.42 4.87
CA ALA A 23 12.09 -1.57 5.69
C ALA A 23 12.51 -1.19 7.12
N ASP A 24 13.32 -0.14 7.29
CA ASP A 24 13.78 0.30 8.61
C ASP A 24 12.64 0.75 9.53
N LYS A 25 11.59 1.36 8.95
CA LYS A 25 10.44 1.84 9.71
C LYS A 25 9.51 0.69 10.07
N ILE A 26 9.32 -0.27 9.15
CA ILE A 26 8.60 -1.52 9.40
C ILE A 26 9.30 -2.30 10.53
N ALA A 27 10.62 -2.49 10.45
CA ALA A 27 11.39 -3.18 11.47
C ALA A 27 11.24 -2.54 12.86
N ARG A 28 11.19 -1.20 12.93
CA ARG A 28 10.91 -0.48 14.19
C ARG A 28 9.49 -0.71 14.72
N GLN A 29 8.49 -0.88 13.86
CA GLN A 29 7.14 -1.25 14.29
C GLN A 29 7.15 -2.65 14.91
N HIS A 30 7.74 -3.62 14.20
CA HIS A 30 7.83 -5.01 14.66
C HIS A 30 8.65 -5.17 15.93
N ALA A 31 9.78 -4.47 16.06
CA ALA A 31 10.59 -4.46 17.28
C ALA A 31 9.82 -3.92 18.50
N GLY A 32 8.83 -3.04 18.27
CA GLY A 32 7.91 -2.56 19.29
C GLY A 32 6.70 -3.46 19.55
N GLY A 33 6.66 -4.66 18.96
CA GLY A 33 5.52 -5.59 19.08
C GLY A 33 4.28 -5.12 18.32
N ARG A 34 4.40 -4.18 17.37
CA ARG A 34 3.29 -3.64 16.60
C ARG A 34 3.32 -4.18 15.18
N LEU A 35 2.15 -4.53 14.68
CA LEU A 35 1.91 -4.83 13.27
C LEU A 35 1.83 -3.54 12.44
N THR A 36 2.25 -3.61 11.19
CA THR A 36 1.98 -2.62 10.13
C THR A 36 0.47 -2.54 9.83
N VAL A 37 0.04 -1.49 9.13
CA VAL A 37 -1.38 -1.34 8.77
C VAL A 37 -1.87 -2.49 7.88
N ARG A 38 -1.05 -2.95 6.94
CA ARG A 38 -1.40 -4.04 6.02
C ARG A 38 -1.55 -5.36 6.74
N GLU A 39 -0.62 -5.69 7.65
CA GLU A 39 -0.72 -6.90 8.49
C GLU A 39 -1.97 -6.89 9.39
N ARG A 40 -2.38 -5.72 9.89
CA ARG A 40 -3.62 -5.59 10.69
C ARG A 40 -4.86 -5.83 9.85
N ILE A 41 -4.89 -5.28 8.63
CA ILE A 41 -5.99 -5.48 7.68
C ILE A 41 -6.08 -6.97 7.31
N ASP A 42 -4.95 -7.59 6.96
CA ASP A 42 -4.88 -9.01 6.59
C ASP A 42 -5.28 -9.93 7.75
N GLY A 43 -4.98 -9.54 9.00
CA GLY A 43 -5.40 -10.29 10.18
C GLY A 43 -6.85 -10.07 10.61
N LEU A 44 -7.51 -9.02 10.11
CA LEU A 44 -8.89 -8.66 10.46
C LEU A 44 -9.89 -9.10 9.40
N ALA A 45 -9.53 -8.96 8.12
CA ALA A 45 -10.39 -9.30 7.00
C ALA A 45 -10.40 -10.81 6.72
N ASP A 46 -11.52 -11.30 6.21
CA ASP A 46 -11.59 -12.63 5.65
C ASP A 46 -10.56 -12.77 4.50
N ALA A 47 -9.82 -13.87 4.47
CA ALA A 47 -8.70 -14.06 3.55
C ALA A 47 -9.11 -13.87 2.08
N GLY A 48 -8.35 -13.04 1.35
CA GLY A 48 -8.59 -12.76 -0.07
C GLY A 48 -9.77 -11.84 -0.36
N THR A 49 -10.42 -11.26 0.65
CA THR A 49 -11.56 -10.37 0.46
C THR A 49 -11.20 -8.89 0.46
N PHE A 50 -10.05 -8.52 1.01
CA PHE A 50 -9.60 -7.14 1.01
C PHE A 50 -9.26 -6.67 -0.40
N HIS A 51 -9.95 -5.63 -0.85
CA HIS A 51 -9.73 -4.95 -2.11
C HIS A 51 -9.43 -3.48 -1.83
N GLU A 52 -8.14 -3.15 -1.91
CA GLU A 52 -7.61 -1.82 -1.63
C GLU A 52 -8.09 -0.80 -2.67
N ILE A 53 -8.40 0.40 -2.19
CA ILE A 53 -8.81 1.54 -3.00
C ILE A 53 -7.72 2.60 -2.87
N GLY A 54 -7.19 3.06 -4.00
CA GLY A 54 -6.14 4.07 -4.03
C GLY A 54 -4.75 3.53 -3.66
N ALA A 55 -4.47 2.25 -3.92
CA ALA A 55 -3.21 1.59 -3.56
C ALA A 55 -1.94 2.33 -4.07
N ILE A 56 -2.05 3.03 -5.21
CA ILE A 56 -0.94 3.80 -5.80
C ILE A 56 -1.03 5.31 -5.53
N ALA A 57 -1.94 5.74 -4.64
CA ALA A 57 -2.06 7.14 -4.25
C ALA A 57 -0.85 7.56 -3.42
N GLY A 58 -0.36 8.77 -3.67
CA GLY A 58 0.84 9.28 -3.02
C GLY A 58 1.53 10.35 -3.87
N LYS A 59 2.77 10.66 -3.50
CA LYS A 59 3.62 11.61 -4.22
C LYS A 59 4.66 10.83 -5.02
N ALA A 60 4.57 10.91 -6.34
CA ALA A 60 5.54 10.32 -7.25
C ALA A 60 6.66 11.32 -7.58
N GLU A 61 7.86 10.80 -7.78
CA GLU A 61 9.02 11.53 -8.29
C GLU A 61 9.44 10.95 -9.64
N TYR A 62 9.88 11.83 -10.54
CA TYR A 62 10.24 11.48 -11.91
C TYR A 62 11.61 12.06 -12.26
N ASP A 63 12.35 11.35 -13.11
CA ASP A 63 13.57 11.88 -13.70
C ASP A 63 13.28 12.85 -14.86
N ALA A 64 14.33 13.44 -15.44
CA ALA A 64 14.22 14.37 -16.56
C ALA A 64 13.67 13.72 -17.85
N ALA A 65 13.70 12.38 -17.94
CA ALA A 65 13.14 11.63 -19.05
C ALA A 65 11.69 11.18 -18.81
N GLY A 66 11.12 11.48 -17.63
CA GLY A 66 9.76 11.13 -17.26
C GLY A 66 9.60 9.73 -16.68
N ASN A 67 10.69 9.03 -16.31
CA ASN A 67 10.59 7.72 -15.67
C ASN A 67 10.32 7.88 -14.17
N LEU A 68 9.43 7.04 -13.64
CA LEU A 68 9.16 6.96 -12.21
C LEU A 68 10.43 6.52 -11.46
N THR A 69 10.90 7.33 -10.51
CA THR A 69 12.08 7.01 -9.69
C THR A 69 11.70 6.58 -8.28
N SER A 70 10.66 7.17 -7.71
CA SER A 70 10.17 6.85 -6.39
C SER A 70 8.68 7.19 -6.26
N LEU A 71 8.02 6.53 -5.31
CA LEU A 71 6.67 6.87 -4.87
C LEU A 71 6.68 6.86 -3.35
N THR A 72 6.34 8.00 -2.74
CA THR A 72 5.97 8.06 -1.33
C THR A 72 4.47 7.76 -1.25
N PRO A 73 4.05 6.59 -0.72
CA PRO A 73 2.63 6.24 -0.66
C PRO A 73 1.87 7.18 0.29
N SER A 74 0.55 7.23 0.10
CA SER A 74 -0.37 7.75 1.12
C SER A 74 -0.16 7.01 2.44
N ASN A 75 -0.24 7.73 3.56
CA ASN A 75 -0.24 7.08 4.87
C ASN A 75 -1.56 6.37 5.15
N CYS A 76 -2.63 6.59 4.38
CA CYS A 76 -3.90 5.91 4.59
C CYS A 76 -4.05 4.71 3.66
N VAL A 77 -4.28 3.53 4.23
CA VAL A 77 -4.66 2.31 3.52
C VAL A 77 -6.14 2.04 3.77
N MET A 78 -6.93 2.00 2.69
CA MET A 78 -8.38 1.80 2.77
C MET A 78 -8.89 0.88 1.68
N GLY A 79 -10.02 0.20 1.93
CA GLY A 79 -10.59 -0.72 0.97
C GLY A 79 -11.87 -1.39 1.43
N ARG A 80 -12.45 -2.18 0.52
CA ARG A 80 -13.58 -3.07 0.83
C ARG A 80 -13.05 -4.40 1.33
N ALA A 81 -13.75 -5.03 2.26
CA ALA A 81 -13.44 -6.38 2.73
C ALA A 81 -14.71 -7.11 3.18
N GLN A 82 -14.54 -8.35 3.63
CA GLN A 82 -15.52 -9.06 4.44
C GLN A 82 -14.95 -9.37 5.83
N ILE A 83 -15.81 -9.37 6.84
CA ILE A 83 -15.52 -9.89 8.19
C ILE A 83 -16.68 -10.79 8.58
N ASP A 84 -16.38 -12.07 8.81
CA ASP A 84 -17.38 -13.11 9.04
C ASP A 84 -18.42 -13.16 7.90
N GLY A 85 -17.96 -13.00 6.66
CA GLY A 85 -18.80 -12.97 5.45
C GLY A 85 -19.66 -11.71 5.28
N ARG A 86 -19.49 -10.69 6.14
CA ARG A 86 -20.26 -9.44 6.06
C ARG A 86 -19.43 -8.34 5.39
N PRO A 87 -19.98 -7.60 4.41
CA PRO A 87 -19.25 -6.55 3.74
C PRO A 87 -18.94 -5.38 4.68
N VAL A 88 -17.69 -4.90 4.64
CA VAL A 88 -17.21 -3.76 5.43
C VAL A 88 -16.30 -2.85 4.60
N MET A 89 -16.12 -1.62 5.09
CA MET A 89 -15.03 -0.74 4.69
C MET A 89 -13.97 -0.75 5.79
N LEU A 90 -12.72 -0.99 5.43
CA LEU A 90 -11.58 -0.89 6.33
C LEU A 90 -10.74 0.34 5.96
N LEU A 91 -10.25 1.03 6.97
CA LEU A 91 -9.33 2.15 6.86
C LEU A 91 -8.33 2.07 8.01
N GLY A 92 -7.06 2.29 7.71
CA GLY A 92 -6.02 2.41 8.72
C GLY A 92 -4.91 3.35 8.27
N ASP A 93 -4.37 4.09 9.23
CA ASP A 93 -3.20 4.92 9.01
C ASP A 93 -1.91 4.11 9.24
N ASP A 94 -0.97 4.29 8.34
CA ASP A 94 0.38 3.77 8.39
C ASP A 94 1.31 4.76 9.08
N PHE A 95 1.63 4.45 10.33
CA PHE A 95 2.56 5.24 11.14
C PHE A 95 4.01 5.21 10.65
N THR A 96 4.35 4.38 9.65
CA THR A 96 5.67 4.39 9.02
C THR A 96 5.79 5.49 7.96
N VAL A 97 4.68 5.94 7.37
CA VAL A 97 4.66 7.05 6.43
C VAL A 97 4.41 8.35 7.19
N ARG A 98 5.26 9.36 6.99
CA ARG A 98 5.16 10.70 7.60
C ARG A 98 5.57 11.74 6.57
#